data_AF-A0A8T3MHU9-F1
#
_entry.id   AF-A0A8T3MHU9-F1
#
_cell.length_a   1.000
_cell.length_b   1.000
_cell.length_c   1.000
_cell.angle_alpha   90.00
_cell.angle_beta   90.00
_cell.angle_gamma   90.00
#
_symmetry.space_group_name_H-M   'P 1'
#
loop_
_entity.id
_entity.type
_entity.pdbx_description
1 polymer ?
#
loop_
_entity_poly.entity_id
_entity_poly.type
_entity_poly.pdbx_seq_one_letter_code
_entity_poly.pdbx_strand_id
1 'polypeptide(L)'
;MLPALTIRARRIPRLRLLSGVASAGLLAIGVLGSVPGPADRPAHVAPLAQRLAPASWGFAVPTTWFAVPLTDLHVGDRIDVLSLRAGERPAAAAIAFDLEVMAIDERSLVINVSAGDATAIATARAGGQLIVPLLRSTR
;
A
#
# COMPACT_ATOMS: atom_id res chain seq x y z
N MET A 1 -15.27 -11.57 -36.44
CA MET A 1 -14.28 -12.63 -36.12
C MET A 1 -13.41 -12.09 -34.99
N LEU A 2 -13.42 -12.71 -33.81
CA LEU A 2 -12.66 -12.26 -32.64
C LEU A 2 -11.41 -13.15 -32.47
N PRO A 3 -10.20 -12.58 -32.29
CA PRO A 3 -9.03 -13.39 -32.00
C PRO A 3 -9.04 -13.84 -30.53
N ALA A 4 -8.91 -15.15 -30.32
CA ALA A 4 -8.75 -15.74 -29.00
C ALA A 4 -7.33 -15.47 -28.47
N LEU A 5 -7.22 -14.69 -27.39
CA LEU A 5 -5.97 -14.47 -26.66
C LEU A 5 -5.66 -15.70 -25.81
N THR A 6 -4.70 -16.51 -26.24
CA THR A 6 -4.16 -17.62 -25.45
C THR A 6 -3.11 -17.09 -24.50
N ILE A 7 -3.46 -16.96 -23.22
CA ILE A 7 -2.52 -16.62 -22.15
C ILE A 7 -1.68 -17.86 -21.83
N ARG A 8 -0.42 -17.87 -22.29
CA ARG A 8 0.56 -18.91 -21.97
C ARG A 8 1.20 -18.61 -20.61
N ALA A 9 0.74 -19.30 -19.56
CA ALA A 9 1.35 -19.20 -18.23
C ALA A 9 2.82 -19.69 -18.26
N ARG A 10 3.75 -18.78 -17.96
CA ARG A 10 5.20 -19.05 -17.93
C ARG A 10 5.55 -19.59 -16.53
N ARG A 11 5.89 -20.89 -16.41
CA ARG A 11 6.33 -21.51 -15.14
C ARG A 11 7.72 -20.97 -14.76
N ILE A 12 7.84 -20.44 -13.56
CA ILE A 12 9.13 -20.05 -12.96
C ILE A 12 9.75 -21.30 -12.30
N PRO A 13 10.99 -21.70 -12.65
CA PRO A 13 11.63 -22.84 -12.00
C PRO A 13 12.11 -22.47 -10.59
N ARG A 14 11.83 -23.36 -9.63
CA ARG A 14 12.30 -23.32 -8.25
C ARG A 14 13.79 -23.65 -8.21
N LEU A 15 14.64 -22.66 -7.97
CA LEU A 15 16.07 -22.88 -7.75
C LEU A 15 16.27 -23.44 -6.33
N ARG A 16 16.53 -24.75 -6.24
CA ARG A 16 17.06 -25.42 -5.06
C ARG A 16 18.57 -25.21 -5.03
N LEU A 17 19.08 -24.53 -4.02
CA LEU A 17 20.51 -24.52 -3.70
C LEU A 17 20.69 -25.24 -2.37
N LEU A 18 21.08 -26.51 -2.48
CA LEU A 18 21.70 -27.29 -1.43
C LEU A 18 23.22 -27.12 -1.61
N SER A 19 23.90 -26.59 -0.61
CA SER A 19 25.35 -26.76 -0.45
C SER A 19 25.60 -27.25 0.97
N GLY A 20 26.28 -28.38 1.07
CA GLY A 20 26.64 -29.03 2.33
C GLY A 20 28.13 -28.92 2.65
N VAL A 21 28.43 -29.40 3.87
CA VAL A 21 29.69 -30.00 4.36
C VAL A 21 30.80 -28.98 4.70
N ALA A 22 30.96 -28.62 5.99
CA ALA A 22 31.91 -29.19 6.99
C ALA A 22 33.33 -28.58 6.84
N SER A 23 34.16 -28.24 7.83
CA SER A 23 34.15 -28.17 9.30
C SER A 23 35.39 -27.36 9.73
N ALA A 24 35.33 -26.79 10.94
CA ALA A 24 36.42 -26.57 11.90
C ALA A 24 37.62 -25.65 11.56
N GLY A 25 37.79 -24.63 12.42
CA GLY A 25 39.01 -23.84 12.58
C GLY A 25 38.87 -22.87 13.75
N LEU A 26 39.03 -23.36 14.98
CA LEU A 26 39.11 -22.58 16.22
C LEU A 26 40.33 -21.64 16.17
N LEU A 27 40.10 -20.34 16.29
CA LEU A 27 41.08 -19.40 16.84
C LEU A 27 40.32 -18.30 17.59
N ALA A 28 40.35 -18.42 18.92
CA ALA A 28 39.85 -17.44 19.85
C ALA A 28 40.82 -16.26 19.92
N ILE A 29 40.32 -15.06 19.63
CA ILE A 29 40.93 -13.80 20.07
C ILE A 29 39.83 -13.05 20.83
N GLY A 30 40.03 -12.93 22.14
CA GLY A 30 39.13 -12.23 23.04
C GLY A 30 39.13 -10.74 22.76
N VAL A 31 38.02 -10.24 22.23
CA VAL A 31 37.67 -8.82 22.26
C VAL A 31 36.63 -8.66 23.38
N LEU A 32 36.96 -7.79 24.33
CA LEU A 32 36.12 -7.44 25.47
C LEU A 32 34.74 -7.00 24.99
N GLY A 33 33.71 -7.63 25.55
CA GLY A 33 32.33 -7.56 25.07
C GLY A 33 31.69 -6.20 25.28
N SER A 34 31.29 -5.58 24.17
CA SER A 34 30.02 -4.88 24.13
C SER A 34 28.96 -5.93 23.82
N VAL A 35 28.16 -6.33 24.83
CA VAL A 35 26.95 -7.13 24.57
C VAL A 35 26.07 -6.28 23.66
N PRO A 36 25.83 -6.65 22.39
CA PRO A 36 24.77 -6.00 21.64
C PRO A 36 23.50 -6.28 22.43
N GLY A 37 22.90 -5.24 23.00
CA GLY A 37 21.54 -5.32 23.52
C GLY A 37 20.65 -5.93 22.44
N PRO A 38 19.57 -6.66 22.80
CA PRO A 38 18.73 -7.34 21.83
C PRO A 38 18.41 -6.36 20.72
N ALA A 39 18.97 -6.60 19.53
CA ALA A 39 18.72 -5.77 18.37
C ALA A 39 17.20 -5.82 18.20
N ASP A 40 16.58 -4.66 18.28
CA ASP A 40 15.14 -4.47 18.18
C ASP A 40 14.73 -5.06 16.83
N ARG A 41 14.29 -6.32 16.84
CA ARG A 41 13.99 -7.06 15.61
C ARG A 41 12.81 -6.31 15.02
N PRO A 42 12.92 -5.71 13.83
CA PRO A 42 11.83 -4.93 13.27
C PRO A 42 10.59 -5.82 13.29
N ALA A 43 9.54 -5.34 13.94
CA ALA A 43 8.28 -6.05 14.05
C ALA A 43 7.90 -6.51 12.64
N HIS A 44 7.70 -7.82 12.46
CA HIS A 44 7.39 -8.36 11.14
C HIS A 44 5.99 -7.90 10.76
N VAL A 45 5.90 -6.83 9.96
CA VAL A 45 4.62 -6.34 9.43
C VAL A 45 4.11 -7.38 8.44
N ALA A 46 2.91 -7.91 8.71
CA ALA A 46 2.27 -8.86 7.81
C ALA A 46 2.19 -8.28 6.38
N PRO A 47 2.43 -9.08 5.33
CA PRO A 47 2.28 -8.65 3.95
C PRO A 47 0.94 -7.98 3.70
N LEU A 48 0.90 -6.91 2.87
CA LEU A 48 -0.31 -6.14 2.58
C LEU A 48 -1.52 -7.03 2.22
N ALA A 49 -1.30 -8.05 1.38
CA ALA A 49 -2.34 -8.99 0.97
C ALA A 49 -3.00 -9.74 2.14
N GLN A 50 -2.28 -9.97 3.25
CA GLN A 50 -2.81 -10.62 4.45
C GLN A 50 -3.58 -9.66 5.35
N ARG A 51 -3.36 -8.35 5.19
CA ARG A 51 -4.03 -7.29 5.98
C ARG A 51 -5.32 -6.81 5.33
N LEU A 52 -5.53 -7.08 4.04
CA LEU A 52 -6.74 -6.67 3.33
C LEU A 52 -7.98 -7.37 3.88
N ALA A 53 -9.10 -6.65 3.92
CA ALA A 53 -10.39 -7.24 4.25
C ALA A 53 -10.82 -8.27 3.19
N PRO A 54 -11.71 -9.23 3.52
CA PRO A 54 -12.26 -10.15 2.52
C PRO A 54 -12.86 -9.42 1.32
N ALA A 55 -12.60 -9.91 0.11
CA ALA A 55 -13.11 -9.34 -1.14
C ALA A 55 -12.82 -7.83 -1.34
N SER A 56 -11.68 -7.37 -0.83
CA SER A 56 -11.19 -6.00 -0.99
C SER A 56 -9.84 -5.95 -1.72
N TRP A 57 -9.43 -4.74 -2.10
CA TRP A 57 -8.18 -4.50 -2.81
C TRP A 57 -7.38 -3.41 -2.11
N GLY A 58 -6.05 -3.51 -2.19
CA GLY A 58 -5.16 -2.40 -1.87
C GLY A 58 -5.01 -1.51 -3.09
N PHE A 59 -5.41 -0.25 -2.98
CA PHE A 59 -5.25 0.72 -4.05
C PHE A 59 -4.19 1.76 -3.66
N ALA A 60 -3.06 1.72 -4.36
CA ALA A 60 -1.99 2.70 -4.22
C ALA A 60 -2.32 3.96 -5.03
N VAL A 61 -2.82 4.98 -4.35
CA VAL A 61 -3.18 6.27 -4.94
C VAL A 61 -1.96 7.18 -4.91
N PRO A 62 -1.46 7.68 -6.06
CA PRO A 62 -0.34 8.62 -6.08
C PRO A 62 -0.65 9.89 -5.28
N THR A 63 0.28 10.37 -4.47
CA THR A 63 0.09 11.60 -3.67
C THR A 63 -0.17 12.83 -4.55
N THR A 64 0.36 12.82 -5.78
CA THR A 64 0.14 13.86 -6.80
C THR A 64 -1.29 13.89 -7.37
N TRP A 65 -2.14 12.92 -7.03
CA TRP A 65 -3.55 12.95 -7.41
C TRP A 65 -4.40 13.80 -6.48
N PHE A 66 -3.95 13.97 -5.22
CA PHE A 66 -4.68 14.76 -4.25
C PHE A 66 -4.48 16.26 -4.49
N ALA A 67 -5.56 17.01 -4.38
CA ALA A 67 -5.54 18.47 -4.52
C ALA A 67 -5.02 19.17 -3.26
N VAL A 68 -4.92 18.44 -2.14
CA VAL A 68 -4.43 18.92 -0.85
C VAL A 68 -3.38 17.95 -0.30
N PRO A 69 -2.37 18.44 0.43
CA PRO A 69 -1.36 17.59 1.04
C PRO A 69 -1.97 16.69 2.11
N LEU A 70 -1.46 15.46 2.20
CA LEU A 70 -1.79 14.50 3.25
C LEU A 70 -0.84 14.71 4.44
N THR A 71 -1.26 15.45 5.46
CA THR A 71 -0.45 15.71 6.66
C THR A 71 -1.01 14.95 7.85
N ASP A 72 -0.14 14.42 8.71
CA ASP A 72 -0.46 13.73 9.97
C ASP A 72 -1.37 12.49 9.84
N LEU A 73 -1.33 11.86 8.67
CA LEU A 73 -2.10 10.67 8.36
C LEU A 73 -1.34 9.43 8.85
N HIS A 74 -2.03 8.50 9.49
CA HIS A 74 -1.46 7.30 10.07
C HIS A 74 -2.10 6.02 9.52
N VAL A 75 -1.36 4.91 9.57
CA VAL A 75 -1.92 3.59 9.24
C VAL A 75 -3.05 3.26 10.21
N GLY A 76 -4.18 2.83 9.69
CA GLY A 76 -5.41 2.55 10.43
C GLY A 76 -6.40 3.71 10.46
N ASP A 77 -6.00 4.92 10.05
CA ASP A 77 -6.93 6.04 9.91
C ASP A 77 -8.01 5.75 8.86
N ARG A 78 -9.18 6.38 9.04
CA ARG A 78 -10.32 6.27 8.13
C ARG A 78 -10.47 7.56 7.35
N ILE A 79 -10.60 7.44 6.02
CA ILE A 79 -10.81 8.59 5.15
C ILE A 79 -12.03 8.41 4.25
N ASP A 80 -12.65 9.52 3.91
CA ASP A 80 -13.55 9.63 2.77
C ASP A 80 -12.85 10.32 1.61
N VAL A 81 -13.33 10.11 0.39
CA VAL A 81 -12.79 10.77 -0.80
C VAL A 81 -13.88 11.56 -1.48
N LEU A 82 -13.62 12.85 -1.63
CA LEU A 82 -14.41 13.77 -2.42
C LEU A 82 -13.78 13.99 -3.79
N SER A 83 -14.62 14.27 -4.78
CA SER A 83 -14.21 14.79 -6.07
C SER A 83 -14.82 16.17 -6.32
N LEU A 84 -14.03 17.05 -6.93
CA LEU A 84 -14.43 18.42 -7.26
C LEU A 84 -14.09 18.73 -8.71
N ARG A 85 -14.95 19.49 -9.39
CA ARG A 85 -14.63 20.10 -10.68
C ARG A 85 -14.04 21.48 -10.45
N ALA A 86 -12.87 21.74 -11.02
CA ALA A 86 -12.25 23.06 -10.95
C ALA A 86 -13.05 24.06 -11.81
N GLY A 87 -13.31 25.26 -11.28
CA GLY A 87 -13.90 26.37 -12.04
C GLY A 87 -15.43 26.39 -12.16
N GLU A 88 -16.15 25.37 -11.70
CA GLU A 88 -17.61 25.38 -11.57
C GLU A 88 -18.03 25.88 -10.16
N ARG A 89 -19.34 26.07 -9.93
CA ARG A 89 -19.84 26.29 -8.55
C ARG A 89 -19.31 25.14 -7.68
N PRO A 90 -18.69 25.42 -6.52
CA PRO A 90 -18.04 24.40 -5.71
C PRO A 90 -19.09 23.44 -5.15
N ALA A 91 -19.30 22.33 -5.87
CA ALA A 91 -20.07 21.19 -5.43
C ALA A 91 -19.11 20.00 -5.41
N ALA A 92 -18.75 19.56 -4.20
CA ALA A 92 -17.99 18.34 -4.03
C ALA A 92 -18.95 17.15 -4.03
N ALA A 93 -18.60 16.10 -4.77
CA ALA A 93 -19.30 14.82 -4.71
C ALA A 93 -18.46 13.86 -3.86
N ALA A 94 -19.07 13.22 -2.88
CA ALA A 94 -18.42 12.13 -2.17
C ALA A 94 -18.50 10.86 -3.03
N ILE A 95 -17.35 10.25 -3.31
CA ILE A 95 -17.21 9.16 -4.29
C ILE A 95 -16.72 7.84 -3.70
N ALA A 96 -16.16 7.88 -2.50
CA ALA A 96 -15.76 6.68 -1.74
C ALA A 96 -15.74 7.03 -0.25
N PHE A 97 -16.09 6.07 0.61
CA PHE A 97 -16.29 6.31 2.04
C PHE A 97 -15.65 5.23 2.91
N ASP A 98 -15.27 5.61 4.11
CA ASP A 98 -14.77 4.73 5.18
C ASP A 98 -13.53 3.90 4.82
N LEU A 99 -12.67 4.48 3.98
CA LEU A 99 -11.49 3.81 3.45
C LEU A 99 -10.41 3.75 4.53
N GLU A 100 -9.88 2.56 4.77
CA GLU A 100 -8.79 2.36 5.73
C GLU A 100 -7.45 2.64 5.10
N VAL A 101 -6.61 3.38 5.80
CA VAL A 101 -5.23 3.63 5.39
C VAL A 101 -4.36 2.44 5.76
N MET A 102 -3.82 1.76 4.75
CA MET A 102 -3.05 0.53 4.91
C MET A 102 -1.54 0.80 4.99
N ALA A 103 -1.06 1.75 4.19
CA ALA A 103 0.32 2.20 4.17
C ALA A 103 0.41 3.62 3.62
N ILE A 104 1.45 4.33 4.03
CA ILE A 104 1.72 5.71 3.60
C ILE A 104 3.20 5.78 3.26
N ASP A 105 3.49 6.31 2.09
CA ASP A 105 4.83 6.69 1.68
C ASP A 105 4.81 8.08 1.04
N GLU A 106 5.97 8.63 0.69
CA GLU A 106 6.09 9.99 0.13
C GLU A 106 5.36 10.17 -1.22
N ARG A 107 5.16 9.08 -1.97
CA ARG A 107 4.66 9.09 -3.35
C ARG A 107 3.27 8.49 -3.49
N SER A 108 2.82 7.72 -2.51
CA SER A 108 1.58 6.98 -2.57
C SER A 108 0.93 6.80 -1.20
N LEU A 109 -0.40 6.82 -1.22
CA LEU A 109 -1.26 6.40 -0.13
C LEU A 109 -1.88 5.07 -0.54
N VAL A 110 -1.67 4.02 0.24
CA VAL A 110 -2.32 2.72 0.01
C VAL A 110 -3.55 2.63 0.89
N ILE A 111 -4.72 2.52 0.27
CA ILE A 111 -6.01 2.38 0.95
C ILE A 111 -6.65 1.03 0.67
N ASN A 112 -7.38 0.51 1.65
CA ASN A 112 -8.28 -0.63 1.49
C ASN A 112 -9.59 -0.14 0.85
N VAL A 113 -9.96 -0.73 -0.28
CA VAL A 113 -11.11 -0.28 -1.10
C VAL A 113 -11.91 -1.46 -1.64
N SER A 114 -13.19 -1.22 -1.94
CA SER A 114 -13.94 -2.08 -2.86
C SER A 114 -13.52 -1.81 -4.31
N ALA A 115 -13.87 -2.71 -5.23
CA ALA A 115 -13.66 -2.49 -6.67
C ALA A 115 -14.45 -1.27 -7.19
N GLY A 116 -15.62 -0.99 -6.59
CA GLY A 116 -16.44 0.18 -6.91
C GLY A 116 -15.74 1.48 -6.53
N ASP A 117 -15.23 1.57 -5.30
CA ASP A 117 -14.52 2.77 -4.81
C ASP A 117 -13.26 3.04 -5.63
N ALA A 118 -12.47 2.00 -5.92
CA ALA A 118 -11.27 2.12 -6.76
C ALA A 118 -11.60 2.67 -8.14
N THR A 119 -12.68 2.16 -8.75
CA THR A 119 -13.15 2.61 -10.06
C THR A 119 -13.66 4.05 -10.02
N ALA A 120 -14.40 4.43 -8.97
CA ALA A 120 -14.91 5.79 -8.80
C ALA A 120 -13.77 6.81 -8.68
N ILE A 121 -12.77 6.52 -7.84
CA ILE A 121 -11.58 7.38 -7.67
C ILE A 121 -10.80 7.49 -8.98
N ALA A 122 -10.52 6.36 -9.65
CA ALA A 122 -9.78 6.37 -10.91
C ALA A 122 -10.54 7.12 -12.02
N THR A 123 -11.86 6.96 -12.10
CA THR A 123 -12.72 7.64 -13.07
C THR A 123 -12.78 9.14 -12.81
N ALA A 124 -12.95 9.55 -11.56
CA ALA A 124 -12.93 10.96 -11.19
C ALA A 124 -11.60 11.61 -11.60
N ARG A 125 -10.47 10.93 -11.32
CA ARG A 125 -9.16 11.45 -11.69
C ARG A 125 -8.96 11.52 -13.20
N ALA A 126 -9.33 10.46 -13.93
CA ALA A 126 -9.27 10.43 -15.40
C ALA A 126 -10.15 11.51 -16.04
N GLY A 127 -11.28 11.85 -15.41
CA GLY A 127 -12.15 12.96 -15.81
C GLY A 127 -11.63 14.36 -15.44
N GLY A 128 -10.38 14.47 -14.97
CA GLY A 128 -9.77 15.76 -14.61
C GLY A 128 -10.29 16.37 -13.31
N GLN A 129 -11.02 15.61 -12.50
CA GLN A 129 -11.52 16.10 -11.21
C GLN A 129 -10.38 16.15 -10.19
N LEU A 130 -10.47 17.14 -9.31
CA LEU A 130 -9.62 17.27 -8.13
C LEU A 130 -10.09 16.26 -7.09
N ILE A 131 -9.16 15.48 -6.55
CA ILE A 131 -9.45 14.48 -5.52
C ILE A 131 -9.07 15.07 -4.16
N VAL A 132 -10.00 15.08 -3.22
CA VAL A 132 -9.78 15.62 -1.87
C VAL A 132 -10.07 14.52 -0.84
N PRO A 133 -9.06 14.07 -0.09
CA PRO A 133 -9.24 13.14 1.01
C PRO A 133 -9.74 13.89 2.25
N LEU A 134 -10.69 13.29 2.96
CA LEU A 134 -11.23 13.79 4.23
C LEU A 134 -10.91 12.79 5.33
N LEU A 135 -10.14 13.20 6.33
CA LEU A 135 -9.88 12.39 7.52
C LEU A 135 -11.12 12.36 8.42
N ARG A 136 -11.55 11.16 8.83
CA ARG A 136 -12.67 11.00 9.76
C ARG A 136 -12.22 11.20 11.21
N SER A 137 -13.07 11.87 11.99
CA SER A 137 -12.92 11.92 13.45
C SER A 137 -13.10 10.54 14.05
N THR A 138 -12.26 10.21 15.03
CA THR A 138 -12.43 9.04 15.90
C THR A 138 -13.13 9.38 17.23
N ARG A 139 -13.60 10.62 17.37
CA ARG A 139 -14.33 11.17 18.52
C ARG A 139 -15.75 11.56 18.13
#